data_AF-A0A1Y1VNW9-F1
#
_entry.id   AF-A0A1Y1VNW9-F1
#
_cell.length_a   1.000
_cell.length_b   1.000
_cell.length_c   1.000
_cell.angle_alpha   90.00
_cell.angle_beta   90.00
_cell.angle_gamma   90.00
#
_symmetry.space_group_name_H-M   'P 1'
#
loop_
_entity.id
_entity.type
_entity.pdbx_description
1 polymer ?
#
loop_
_entity_poly.entity_id
_entity_poly.type
_entity_poly.pdbx_seq_one_letter_code
_entity_poly.pdbx_strand_id
1 'polypeptide(L)'
;MSKQINPNAGGPPKIVLIDMYFEPNKTVEFGILGFTILFYIPALILYIKNRDNIIIKYRQPNNVISAAILSGTISILTPIIRCVKVPCLFNTWIINSLVFSFSIITFSRYIRTYFMQRLSIFKLRFGEKKAKTTEKEDNSKMGSLKNKDNETKDISLKAGSFTKSKNNSSFTYNATLDNFGIIDPVLYFKRLNSIINKKITVFVVIFPVMFIIIYTTIITITNFSEMKRACVNEHKVVGTPKLVLNILICVSSLYLFYQAYIKQKWDKELKIEYTTFVIVDFICTIIMQLTVHGLLGDNMLKYRVYIFHVFSAIVHLMCVIEPVVKVLYYKIRKVDLKLTEEEFLYRLNNSSFKAQVKDIAIHTFCVENILFFEAHLDLMNMVINYYVKKNNTIDNSNGTFSSSDILHKNTINPVLYKPFELTFKPQFEKIYNLYIKEEGIASVNINASTVKTIEEQMENNNYSYLMFSQAVEEIGELLYSNIYPRMKFYDE
;
A
#
# COMPACT_ATOMS: atom_id res chain seq x y z
N MET A 1 -24.54 -46.24 -26.14
CA MET A 1 -23.92 -46.71 -27.40
C MET A 1 -23.02 -45.61 -27.95
N SER A 2 -21.72 -45.66 -27.71
CA SER A 2 -20.73 -44.73 -28.28
C SER A 2 -20.25 -45.25 -29.64
N LYS A 3 -20.78 -44.70 -30.74
CA LYS A 3 -20.17 -44.91 -32.07
C LYS A 3 -18.76 -44.30 -32.05
N GLN A 4 -17.73 -45.13 -32.25
CA GLN A 4 -16.37 -44.64 -32.46
C GLN A 4 -16.32 -43.86 -33.77
N ILE A 5 -16.23 -42.53 -33.69
CA ILE A 5 -16.04 -41.64 -34.84
C ILE A 5 -14.57 -41.76 -35.23
N ASN A 6 -14.29 -42.19 -36.46
CA ASN A 6 -12.95 -42.30 -37.00
C ASN A 6 -12.31 -40.89 -37.12
N PRO A 7 -11.26 -40.55 -36.35
CA PRO A 7 -10.72 -39.20 -36.27
C PRO A 7 -10.06 -38.69 -37.56
N ASN A 8 -9.80 -39.58 -38.53
CA ASN A 8 -9.12 -39.24 -39.78
C ASN A 8 -10.06 -38.79 -40.90
N ALA A 9 -11.39 -38.84 -40.70
CA ALA A 9 -12.37 -38.51 -41.73
C ALA A 9 -12.80 -37.03 -41.65
N GLY A 10 -11.86 -36.08 -41.82
CA GLY A 10 -12.13 -34.65 -42.13
C GLY A 10 -13.22 -33.92 -41.31
N GLY A 11 -13.60 -34.44 -40.14
CA GLY A 11 -14.75 -33.99 -39.39
C GLY A 11 -14.47 -32.72 -38.58
N PRO A 12 -15.52 -32.05 -38.07
CA PRO A 12 -15.35 -30.90 -37.18
C PRO A 12 -14.55 -31.33 -35.92
N PRO A 13 -13.73 -30.43 -35.35
CA PRO A 13 -12.96 -30.72 -34.14
C PRO A 13 -13.85 -31.29 -33.02
N LYS A 14 -13.33 -32.26 -32.26
CA LYS A 14 -14.07 -32.96 -31.18
C LYS A 14 -14.77 -31.99 -30.20
N ILE A 15 -14.16 -30.84 -29.92
CA ILE A 15 -14.73 -29.77 -29.08
C ILE A 15 -16.03 -29.19 -29.63
N VAL A 16 -16.11 -29.00 -30.95
CA VAL A 16 -17.29 -28.47 -31.64
C VAL A 16 -18.45 -29.45 -31.53
N LEU A 17 -18.17 -30.75 -31.72
CA LEU A 17 -19.17 -31.80 -31.56
C LEU A 17 -19.74 -31.84 -30.13
N ILE A 18 -18.87 -31.77 -29.13
CA ILE A 18 -19.30 -31.79 -27.72
C ILE A 18 -20.16 -30.56 -27.37
N ASP A 19 -19.80 -29.37 -27.88
CA ASP A 19 -20.56 -28.15 -27.64
C ASP A 19 -21.93 -28.17 -28.36
N MET A 20 -22.01 -28.77 -29.56
CA MET A 20 -23.28 -28.91 -30.31
C MET A 20 -24.29 -29.84 -29.63
N TYR A 21 -23.83 -30.90 -28.99
CA TYR A 21 -24.69 -31.91 -28.33
C TYR A 21 -24.77 -31.72 -26.81
N PHE A 22 -24.37 -30.57 -26.28
CA PHE A 22 -24.43 -30.34 -24.85
C PHE A 22 -25.86 -30.13 -24.38
N GLU A 23 -26.30 -30.98 -23.45
CA GLU A 23 -27.54 -30.81 -22.71
C GLU A 23 -27.22 -30.55 -21.22
N PRO A 24 -27.56 -29.36 -20.68
CA PRO A 24 -27.29 -29.05 -19.28
C PRO A 24 -28.10 -29.97 -18.37
N ASN A 25 -27.43 -30.62 -17.43
CA ASN A 25 -28.11 -31.25 -16.30
C ASN A 25 -28.65 -30.13 -15.38
N LYS A 26 -29.94 -29.80 -15.53
CA LYS A 26 -30.60 -28.71 -14.80
C LYS A 26 -30.38 -28.81 -13.28
N THR A 27 -30.46 -30.02 -12.71
CA THR A 27 -30.27 -30.23 -11.27
C THR A 27 -28.87 -29.81 -10.83
N VAL A 28 -27.84 -30.16 -11.60
CA VAL A 28 -26.46 -29.78 -11.30
C VAL A 28 -26.25 -28.27 -11.46
N GLU A 29 -26.74 -27.68 -12.55
CA GLU A 29 -26.58 -26.24 -12.81
C GLU A 29 -27.32 -25.37 -11.77
N PHE A 30 -28.53 -25.76 -11.35
CA PHE A 30 -29.25 -25.08 -10.26
C PHE A 30 -28.57 -25.29 -8.90
N GLY A 31 -27.98 -26.46 -8.64
CA GLY A 31 -27.18 -26.70 -7.45
C GLY A 31 -25.96 -25.76 -7.38
N ILE A 32 -25.24 -25.62 -8.49
CA ILE A 32 -24.10 -24.68 -8.61
C ILE A 32 -24.57 -23.23 -8.44
N LEU A 33 -25.71 -22.86 -9.03
CA LEU A 33 -26.29 -21.51 -8.85
C LEU A 33 -26.62 -21.22 -7.38
N GLY A 34 -27.29 -22.15 -6.69
CA GLY A 34 -27.61 -22.00 -5.27
C GLY A 34 -26.37 -21.86 -4.40
N PHE A 35 -25.35 -22.71 -4.64
CA PHE A 35 -24.07 -22.64 -3.94
C PHE A 35 -23.35 -21.31 -4.18
N THR A 36 -23.26 -20.84 -5.44
CA THR A 36 -22.56 -19.58 -5.77
C THR A 36 -23.25 -18.36 -5.17
N ILE A 37 -24.58 -18.32 -5.14
CA ILE A 37 -25.33 -17.24 -4.46
C ILE A 37 -25.00 -17.21 -2.96
N LEU A 38 -25.05 -18.38 -2.29
CA LEU A 38 -24.75 -18.50 -0.86
C LEU A 38 -23.29 -18.20 -0.53
N PHE A 39 -22.36 -18.53 -1.43
CA PHE A 39 -20.93 -18.32 -1.23
C PHE A 39 -20.52 -16.85 -1.40
N TYR A 40 -20.94 -16.19 -2.49
CA TYR A 40 -20.46 -14.85 -2.84
C TYR A 40 -21.23 -13.71 -2.13
N ILE A 41 -22.57 -13.79 -2.07
CA ILE A 41 -23.37 -12.62 -1.65
C ILE A 41 -23.22 -12.31 -0.15
N PRO A 42 -23.39 -13.27 0.79
CA PRO A 42 -23.27 -12.99 2.22
C PRO A 42 -21.86 -12.50 2.60
N ALA A 43 -20.82 -13.14 2.04
CA ALA A 43 -19.43 -12.75 2.27
C ALA A 43 -19.16 -11.32 1.81
N LEU A 44 -19.63 -10.95 0.61
CA LEU A 44 -19.48 -9.59 0.08
C LEU A 44 -20.23 -8.54 0.93
N ILE A 45 -21.46 -8.83 1.35
CA ILE A 45 -22.24 -7.92 2.22
C ILE A 45 -21.51 -7.70 3.56
N LEU A 46 -21.01 -8.78 4.18
CA LEU A 46 -20.25 -8.69 5.43
C LEU A 46 -18.94 -7.93 5.24
N TYR A 47 -18.25 -8.11 4.12
CA TYR A 47 -17.03 -7.38 3.79
C TYR A 47 -17.31 -5.88 3.64
N ILE A 48 -18.35 -5.49 2.89
CA ILE A 48 -18.75 -4.10 2.72
C ILE A 48 -19.13 -3.47 4.07
N LYS A 49 -19.88 -4.18 4.92
CA LYS A 49 -20.27 -3.70 6.25
C LYS A 49 -19.06 -3.46 7.17
N ASN A 50 -17.97 -4.20 7.00
CA ASN A 50 -16.75 -4.07 7.82
C ASN A 50 -15.60 -3.36 7.08
N ARG A 51 -15.86 -2.65 5.97
CA ARG A 51 -14.82 -2.05 5.12
C ARG A 51 -13.92 -1.04 5.83
N ASP A 52 -14.44 -0.39 6.86
CA ASP A 52 -13.73 0.63 7.65
C ASP A 52 -12.87 0.00 8.76
N ASN A 53 -12.97 -1.31 8.99
CA ASN A 53 -12.11 -2.03 9.91
C ASN A 53 -10.65 -2.00 9.42
N ILE A 54 -9.71 -1.80 10.34
CA ILE A 54 -8.26 -1.74 10.09
C ILE A 54 -7.72 -2.89 9.25
N ILE A 55 -8.24 -4.11 9.45
CA ILE A 55 -7.80 -5.32 8.74
C ILE A 55 -8.17 -5.22 7.25
N ILE A 56 -9.37 -4.71 6.96
CA ILE A 56 -9.92 -4.61 5.60
C ILE A 56 -9.44 -3.34 4.89
N LYS A 57 -9.39 -2.20 5.59
CA LYS A 57 -9.01 -0.89 5.03
C LYS A 57 -7.65 -0.94 4.31
N TYR A 58 -6.70 -1.69 4.88
CA TYR A 58 -5.36 -1.84 4.31
C TYR A 58 -5.33 -2.63 2.98
N ARG A 59 -6.33 -3.47 2.71
CA ARG A 59 -6.44 -4.29 1.49
C ARG A 59 -7.04 -3.57 0.29
N GLN A 60 -7.16 -2.23 0.34
CA GLN A 60 -7.77 -1.40 -0.70
C GLN A 60 -9.21 -1.85 -1.03
N PRO A 61 -10.16 -1.65 -0.09
CA PRO A 61 -11.48 -2.28 -0.13
C PRO A 61 -12.23 -2.06 -1.45
N ASN A 62 -12.10 -0.89 -2.09
CA ASN A 62 -12.77 -0.61 -3.35
C ASN A 62 -12.38 -1.58 -4.47
N ASN A 63 -11.08 -1.87 -4.60
CA ASN A 63 -10.60 -2.80 -5.64
C ASN A 63 -11.06 -4.23 -5.35
N VAL A 64 -11.04 -4.64 -4.08
CA VAL A 64 -11.50 -5.97 -3.66
C VAL A 64 -13.01 -6.12 -3.87
N ILE A 65 -13.80 -5.09 -3.54
CA ILE A 65 -15.26 -5.08 -3.76
C ILE A 65 -15.55 -5.16 -5.25
N SER A 66 -14.89 -4.37 -6.10
CA SER A 66 -15.07 -4.44 -7.55
C SER A 66 -14.71 -5.81 -8.11
N ALA A 67 -13.58 -6.39 -7.69
CA ALA A 67 -13.19 -7.74 -8.10
C ALA A 67 -14.20 -8.80 -7.63
N ALA A 68 -14.67 -8.70 -6.38
CA ALA A 68 -15.65 -9.62 -5.81
C ALA A 68 -17.04 -9.56 -6.46
N ILE A 69 -17.47 -8.35 -6.88
CA ILE A 69 -18.70 -8.18 -7.66
C ILE A 69 -18.53 -8.86 -9.02
N LEU A 70 -17.45 -8.58 -9.75
CA LEU A 70 -17.19 -9.21 -11.05
C LEU A 70 -17.12 -10.74 -10.93
N SER A 71 -16.39 -11.24 -9.94
CA SER A 71 -16.22 -12.68 -9.66
C SER A 71 -17.56 -13.36 -9.33
N GLY A 72 -18.39 -12.72 -8.49
CA GLY A 72 -19.72 -13.19 -8.14
C GLY A 72 -20.68 -13.16 -9.33
N THR A 73 -20.68 -12.08 -10.11
CA THR A 73 -21.51 -11.96 -11.33
C THR A 73 -21.16 -13.05 -12.35
N ILE A 74 -19.88 -13.35 -12.59
CA ILE A 74 -19.47 -14.45 -13.47
C ILE A 74 -20.01 -15.79 -12.96
N SER A 75 -19.80 -16.04 -11.66
CA SER A 75 -20.15 -17.30 -11.02
C SER A 75 -21.66 -17.57 -11.03
N ILE A 76 -22.47 -16.52 -10.87
CA ILE A 76 -23.94 -16.57 -10.91
C ILE A 76 -24.47 -16.66 -12.36
N LEU A 77 -23.94 -15.86 -13.29
CA LEU A 77 -24.45 -15.81 -14.66
C LEU A 77 -24.13 -17.07 -15.46
N THR A 78 -23.00 -17.73 -15.21
CA THR A 78 -22.58 -18.92 -15.98
C THR A 78 -23.62 -20.06 -15.94
N PRO A 79 -24.09 -20.57 -14.78
CA PRO A 79 -25.10 -21.63 -14.76
C PRO A 79 -26.43 -21.18 -15.39
N ILE A 80 -26.82 -19.91 -15.23
CA ILE A 80 -28.02 -19.35 -15.86
C ILE A 80 -27.89 -19.38 -17.39
N ILE A 81 -26.77 -18.89 -17.92
CA ILE A 81 -26.49 -18.86 -19.37
C ILE A 81 -26.51 -20.26 -19.96
N ARG A 82 -25.91 -21.23 -19.26
CA ARG A 82 -25.88 -22.65 -19.68
C ARG A 82 -27.29 -23.27 -19.70
N CYS A 83 -28.13 -22.96 -18.71
CA CYS A 83 -29.52 -23.44 -18.66
C CYS A 83 -30.42 -22.82 -19.75
N VAL A 84 -30.26 -21.52 -20.03
CA VAL A 84 -31.14 -20.76 -20.92
C VAL A 84 -30.73 -20.88 -22.40
N LYS A 85 -29.54 -21.44 -22.71
CA LYS A 85 -29.00 -21.55 -24.07
C LYS A 85 -28.94 -20.19 -24.79
N VAL A 86 -28.39 -19.19 -24.09
CA VAL A 86 -28.26 -17.81 -24.59
C VAL A 86 -27.41 -17.78 -25.89
N PRO A 87 -27.70 -16.87 -26.85
CA PRO A 87 -26.87 -16.69 -28.03
C PRO A 87 -25.39 -16.49 -27.68
N CYS A 88 -24.50 -17.04 -28.50
CA CYS A 88 -23.08 -17.08 -28.23
C CYS A 88 -22.46 -15.70 -28.08
N LEU A 89 -23.00 -14.72 -28.82
CA LEU A 89 -22.67 -13.31 -28.71
C LEU A 89 -22.68 -12.84 -27.25
N PHE A 90 -23.80 -13.01 -26.54
CA PHE A 90 -23.95 -12.54 -25.17
C PHE A 90 -23.12 -13.36 -24.19
N ASN A 91 -23.13 -14.69 -24.33
CA ASN A 91 -22.35 -15.58 -23.48
C ASN A 91 -20.86 -15.21 -23.52
N THR A 92 -20.34 -15.07 -24.74
CA THR A 92 -18.94 -14.77 -24.99
C THR A 92 -18.58 -13.36 -24.52
N TRP A 93 -19.39 -12.34 -24.81
CA TRP A 93 -19.12 -10.98 -24.35
C TRP A 93 -19.11 -10.87 -22.83
N ILE A 94 -20.12 -11.43 -22.18
CA ILE A 94 -20.28 -11.34 -20.73
C ILE A 94 -19.18 -12.14 -20.02
N ILE A 95 -19.04 -13.43 -20.31
CA ILE A 95 -18.08 -14.28 -19.58
C ILE A 95 -16.64 -13.84 -19.87
N ASN A 96 -16.29 -13.59 -21.12
CA ASN A 96 -14.91 -13.22 -21.47
C ASN A 96 -14.53 -11.86 -20.87
N SER A 97 -15.38 -10.84 -21.01
CA SER A 97 -15.08 -9.49 -20.51
C SER A 97 -15.01 -9.48 -18.98
N LEU A 98 -15.91 -10.20 -18.31
CA LEU A 98 -15.91 -10.24 -16.85
C LEU A 98 -14.70 -11.02 -16.30
N VAL A 99 -14.37 -12.20 -16.84
CA VAL A 99 -13.20 -13.00 -16.39
C VAL A 99 -11.90 -12.22 -16.61
N PHE A 100 -11.76 -11.59 -17.77
CA PHE A 100 -10.61 -10.74 -18.06
C PHE A 100 -10.54 -9.54 -17.09
N SER A 101 -11.65 -8.83 -16.90
CA SER A 101 -11.73 -7.66 -16.01
C SER A 101 -11.42 -8.03 -14.56
N PHE A 102 -11.94 -9.16 -14.09
CA PHE A 102 -11.65 -9.69 -12.76
C PHE A 102 -10.15 -9.97 -12.58
N SER A 103 -9.53 -10.66 -13.54
CA SER A 103 -8.11 -11.03 -13.48
C SER A 103 -7.21 -9.80 -13.50
N ILE A 104 -7.49 -8.83 -14.39
CA ILE A 104 -6.68 -7.61 -14.50
C ILE A 104 -6.87 -6.67 -13.31
N ILE A 105 -8.08 -6.50 -12.79
CA ILE A 105 -8.32 -5.69 -11.58
C ILE A 105 -7.58 -6.30 -10.39
N THR A 106 -7.68 -7.63 -10.21
CA THR A 106 -6.99 -8.35 -9.13
C THR A 106 -5.48 -8.21 -9.24
N PHE A 107 -4.92 -8.38 -10.44
CA PHE A 107 -3.49 -8.20 -10.68
C PHE A 107 -3.02 -6.74 -10.48
N SER A 108 -3.82 -5.76 -10.93
CA SER A 108 -3.51 -4.34 -10.79
C SER A 108 -3.38 -3.91 -9.32
N ARG A 109 -4.14 -4.53 -8.42
CA ARG A 109 -4.02 -4.31 -6.97
C ARG A 109 -2.63 -4.68 -6.48
N TYR A 110 -2.08 -5.83 -6.88
CA TYR A 110 -0.73 -6.25 -6.47
C TYR A 110 0.34 -5.34 -7.06
N ILE A 111 0.20 -4.90 -8.32
CA ILE A 111 1.09 -3.90 -8.92
C ILE A 111 1.02 -2.57 -8.15
N ARG A 112 -0.18 -2.12 -7.77
CA ARG A 112 -0.33 -0.88 -6.98
C ARG A 112 0.35 -1.01 -5.62
N THR A 113 0.19 -2.14 -4.95
CA THR A 113 0.84 -2.40 -3.65
C THR A 113 2.37 -2.42 -3.77
N TYR A 114 2.91 -3.01 -4.84
CA TYR A 114 4.34 -2.96 -5.16
C TYR A 114 4.88 -1.51 -5.20
N PHE A 115 4.19 -0.63 -5.94
CA PHE A 115 4.61 0.76 -6.08
C PHE A 115 4.43 1.57 -4.80
N MET A 116 3.37 1.32 -4.03
CA MET A 116 3.16 1.97 -2.73
C MET A 116 4.24 1.59 -1.72
N GLN A 117 4.66 0.32 -1.66
CA GLN A 117 5.76 -0.10 -0.77
C GLN A 117 7.08 0.51 -1.18
N ARG A 118 7.34 0.57 -2.49
CA ARG A 118 8.54 1.26 -2.99
C ARG A 118 8.55 2.74 -2.58
N LEU A 119 7.40 3.39 -2.64
CA LEU A 119 7.23 4.78 -2.23
C LEU A 119 7.53 4.97 -0.74
N SER A 120 6.97 4.13 0.13
CA SER A 120 7.20 4.23 1.58
C SER A 120 8.65 3.92 1.98
N ILE A 121 9.29 2.91 1.36
CA ILE A 121 10.72 2.65 1.55
C ILE A 121 11.57 3.85 1.12
N PHE A 122 11.17 4.52 0.04
CA PHE A 122 11.88 5.71 -0.42
C PHE A 122 11.71 6.89 0.56
N LYS A 123 10.49 7.13 1.07
CA LYS A 123 10.22 8.16 2.09
C LYS A 123 11.10 7.96 3.33
N LEU A 124 11.24 6.73 3.81
CA LEU A 124 12.11 6.38 4.94
C LEU A 124 13.57 6.73 4.71
N ARG A 125 14.13 6.26 3.59
CA ARG A 125 15.54 6.50 3.26
C ARG A 125 15.81 7.98 3.08
N PHE A 126 14.82 8.74 2.59
CA PHE A 126 14.92 10.17 2.48
C PHE A 126 14.91 10.85 3.86
N GLY A 127 14.01 10.43 4.75
CA GLY A 127 13.96 10.88 6.15
C GLY A 127 15.27 10.62 6.91
N GLU A 128 15.78 9.39 6.84
CA GLU A 128 17.03 8.99 7.52
C GLU A 128 18.26 9.75 7.01
N LYS A 129 18.37 9.97 5.69
CA LYS A 129 19.47 10.76 5.14
C LYS A 129 19.42 12.20 5.63
N LYS A 130 18.23 12.81 5.66
CA LYS A 130 18.05 14.18 6.13
C LYS A 130 18.40 14.32 7.62
N ALA A 131 18.04 13.31 8.44
CA ALA A 131 18.43 13.26 9.85
C ALA A 131 19.97 13.20 10.01
N LYS A 132 20.65 12.28 9.31
CA LYS A 132 22.12 12.14 9.38
C LYS A 132 22.89 13.37 8.90
N THR A 133 22.40 14.07 7.88
CA THR A 133 23.05 15.32 7.43
C THR A 133 22.92 16.42 8.47
N THR A 134 21.76 16.50 9.15
CA THR A 134 21.54 17.48 10.23
C THR A 134 22.50 17.24 11.40
N GLU A 135 22.65 15.99 11.85
CA GLU A 135 23.58 15.65 12.94
C GLU A 135 25.04 16.03 12.63
N LYS A 136 25.47 15.90 11.37
CA LYS A 136 26.83 16.27 10.95
C LYS A 136 27.04 17.79 10.96
N GLU A 137 26.06 18.56 10.50
CA GLU A 137 26.15 20.02 10.52
C GLU A 137 26.19 20.56 11.95
N ASP A 138 25.35 20.04 12.85
CA ASP A 138 25.30 20.48 14.25
C ASP A 138 26.61 20.17 14.98
N ASN A 139 27.18 18.98 14.76
CA ASN A 139 28.49 18.61 15.32
C ASN A 139 29.63 19.48 14.77
N SER A 140 29.58 19.87 13.48
CA SER A 140 30.60 20.73 12.88
C SER A 140 30.58 22.16 13.43
N LYS A 141 29.38 22.73 13.66
CA LYS A 141 29.24 24.08 14.22
C LYS A 141 29.65 24.13 15.68
N MET A 142 29.28 23.11 16.46
CA MET A 142 29.61 23.03 17.89
C MET A 142 31.12 22.82 18.14
N GLY A 143 31.84 22.16 17.21
CA GLY A 143 33.29 21.99 17.29
C GLY A 143 34.09 23.28 17.08
N SER A 144 33.57 24.24 16.30
CA SER A 144 34.30 25.49 15.98
C SER A 144 34.30 26.53 17.11
N LEU A 145 33.40 26.41 18.09
CA LEU A 145 33.26 27.37 19.18
C LEU A 145 34.18 27.13 20.38
N LYS A 146 34.94 26.02 20.41
CA LYS A 146 35.76 25.65 21.57
C LYS A 146 37.25 26.06 21.51
N ASN A 147 37.74 26.63 20.41
CA ASN A 147 39.18 26.90 20.23
C ASN A 147 39.59 28.38 20.15
N LYS A 148 38.78 29.34 20.61
CA LYS A 148 39.12 30.77 20.48
C LYS A 148 39.61 31.50 21.74
N ASP A 149 39.69 30.82 22.89
CA ASP A 149 39.92 31.52 24.17
C ASP A 149 41.29 31.28 24.85
N ASN A 150 42.28 30.66 24.19
CA ASN A 150 43.62 30.49 24.78
C ASN A 150 44.78 30.82 23.82
N GLU A 151 44.80 32.02 23.26
CA GLU A 151 46.06 32.62 22.77
C GLU A 151 46.36 33.89 23.56
N THR A 152 47.00 33.67 24.70
CA THR A 152 47.64 34.69 25.52
C THR A 152 48.78 35.33 24.73
N LYS A 153 48.62 36.64 24.50
CA LYS A 153 49.64 37.69 24.39
C LYS A 153 51.11 37.21 24.41
N ASP A 154 51.81 37.43 23.30
CA ASP A 154 53.15 38.00 23.35
C ASP A 154 53.27 39.19 22.39
N ILE A 155 53.73 40.29 22.96
CA ILE A 155 53.88 41.62 22.37
C ILE A 155 55.26 41.69 21.74
N SER A 156 55.33 41.96 20.44
CA SER A 156 56.57 42.38 19.78
C SER A 156 56.26 43.40 18.69
N LEU A 157 56.51 44.66 19.03
CA LEU A 157 56.52 45.83 18.16
C LEU A 157 57.46 45.65 16.98
N LYS A 158 56.94 45.82 15.75
CA LYS A 158 57.74 46.41 14.67
C LYS A 158 56.84 47.11 13.65
N ALA A 159 57.09 48.41 13.53
CA ALA A 159 56.53 49.31 12.55
C ALA A 159 56.94 48.93 11.12
N GLY A 160 56.04 49.16 10.15
CA GLY A 160 56.38 49.02 8.74
C GLY A 160 55.19 49.12 7.79
N SER A 161 54.96 50.34 7.28
CA SER A 161 54.41 50.69 5.95
C SER A 161 53.12 50.05 5.42
N PHE A 162 52.12 50.92 5.22
CA PHE A 162 51.30 51.06 4.02
C PHE A 162 51.50 50.03 2.89
N THR A 163 50.45 49.25 2.62
CA THR A 163 49.85 49.16 1.27
C THR A 163 48.37 48.81 1.38
N LYS A 164 47.53 49.70 0.85
CA LYS A 164 46.15 49.40 0.45
C LYS A 164 46.19 48.25 -0.56
N SER A 165 45.53 47.14 -0.24
CA SER A 165 45.10 46.16 -1.25
C SER A 165 43.71 45.69 -0.89
N LYS A 166 42.73 46.27 -1.60
CA LYS A 166 41.41 45.70 -1.81
C LYS A 166 41.61 44.36 -2.49
N ASN A 167 41.47 43.25 -1.77
CA ASN A 167 41.15 41.98 -2.38
C ASN A 167 39.81 41.51 -1.84
N ASN A 168 38.78 41.81 -2.63
CA ASN A 168 37.54 41.07 -2.67
C ASN A 168 37.87 39.59 -2.93
N SER A 169 38.04 38.79 -1.88
CA SER A 169 37.85 37.35 -2.00
C SER A 169 36.34 37.12 -2.09
N SER A 170 35.80 37.42 -3.27
CA SER A 170 34.55 36.84 -3.72
C SER A 170 34.68 35.32 -3.55
N PHE A 171 33.99 34.80 -2.55
CA PHE A 171 33.85 33.38 -2.33
C PHE A 171 32.91 32.90 -3.42
N THR A 172 33.47 32.66 -4.61
CA THR A 172 32.79 32.04 -5.74
C THR A 172 32.45 30.62 -5.33
N TYR A 173 31.24 30.43 -4.78
CA TYR A 173 30.56 29.14 -4.73
C TYR A 173 30.25 28.72 -6.17
N ASN A 174 31.28 28.25 -6.88
CA ASN A 174 31.13 27.42 -8.06
C ASN A 174 30.86 26.00 -7.57
N ALA A 175 29.62 25.74 -7.17
CA ALA A 175 29.07 24.39 -7.06
C ALA A 175 27.80 24.34 -7.94
N THR A 176 28.03 24.21 -9.23
CA THR A 176 27.05 23.97 -10.29
C THR A 176 26.44 22.56 -10.18
N LEU A 177 25.77 22.29 -9.06
CA LEU A 177 24.90 21.12 -8.85
C LEU A 177 23.49 21.50 -8.36
N ASP A 178 23.19 22.81 -8.27
CA ASP A 178 21.88 23.37 -7.89
C ASP A 178 20.86 23.46 -9.04
N ASN A 179 21.19 22.99 -10.25
CA ASN A 179 20.28 23.06 -11.40
C ASN A 179 19.46 21.78 -11.66
N PHE A 180 19.55 20.77 -10.81
CA PHE A 180 18.36 19.97 -10.54
C PHE A 180 17.55 20.74 -9.53
N GLY A 181 16.84 21.78 -10.00
CA GLY A 181 15.86 22.51 -9.21
C GLY A 181 15.08 21.50 -8.39
N ILE A 182 15.37 21.50 -7.08
CA ILE A 182 14.81 20.56 -6.12
C ILE A 182 13.34 20.93 -6.06
N ILE A 183 12.57 20.33 -6.98
CA ILE A 183 11.13 20.24 -6.92
C ILE A 183 10.85 19.76 -5.52
N ASP A 184 10.16 20.61 -4.75
CA ASP A 184 9.71 20.34 -3.40
C ASP A 184 9.42 18.84 -3.25
N PRO A 185 10.19 18.10 -2.42
CA PRO A 185 10.04 16.65 -2.34
C PRO A 185 8.62 16.25 -1.95
N VAL A 186 7.87 17.14 -1.28
CA VAL A 186 6.45 16.97 -1.01
C VAL A 186 5.69 16.85 -2.32
N LEU A 187 5.84 17.86 -3.18
CA LEU A 187 5.13 17.96 -4.45
C LEU A 187 5.53 16.80 -5.34
N TYR A 188 6.79 16.35 -5.25
CA TYR A 188 7.27 15.12 -5.86
C TYR A 188 6.49 13.88 -5.35
N PHE A 189 6.35 13.68 -4.03
CA PHE A 189 5.65 12.52 -3.47
C PHE A 189 4.14 12.54 -3.71
N LYS A 190 3.48 13.69 -3.59
CA LYS A 190 2.05 13.87 -3.91
C LYS A 190 1.80 13.60 -5.38
N ARG A 191 2.63 14.17 -6.25
CA ARG A 191 2.60 13.91 -7.69
C ARG A 191 2.89 12.44 -7.98
N LEU A 192 3.82 11.80 -7.28
CA LEU A 192 4.15 10.40 -7.46
C LEU A 192 3.01 9.48 -7.00
N ASN A 193 2.37 9.73 -5.86
CA ASN A 193 1.20 8.96 -5.40
C ASN A 193 0.00 9.12 -6.35
N SER A 194 -0.27 10.36 -6.78
CA SER A 194 -1.31 10.64 -7.79
C SER A 194 -0.98 9.96 -9.14
N ILE A 195 0.28 10.01 -9.56
CA ILE A 195 0.79 9.32 -10.75
C ILE A 195 0.64 7.81 -10.60
N ILE A 196 1.02 7.22 -9.47
CA ILE A 196 0.91 5.78 -9.20
C ILE A 196 -0.56 5.39 -9.31
N ASN A 197 -1.46 6.07 -8.61
CA ASN A 197 -2.89 5.72 -8.61
C ASN A 197 -3.54 5.92 -9.99
N LYS A 198 -3.30 7.06 -10.63
CA LYS A 198 -3.91 7.39 -11.93
C LYS A 198 -3.28 6.60 -13.08
N LYS A 199 -1.95 6.58 -13.19
CA LYS A 199 -1.27 5.91 -14.30
C LYS A 199 -1.39 4.40 -14.21
N ILE A 200 -1.26 3.78 -13.03
CA ILE A 200 -1.44 2.32 -12.92
C ILE A 200 -2.87 1.94 -13.33
N THR A 201 -3.89 2.64 -12.85
CA THR A 201 -5.28 2.37 -13.25
C THR A 201 -5.47 2.52 -14.75
N VAL A 202 -4.94 3.60 -15.35
CA VAL A 202 -5.06 3.84 -16.80
C VAL A 202 -4.32 2.78 -17.62
N PHE A 203 -3.04 2.52 -17.32
CA PHE A 203 -2.21 1.63 -18.15
C PHE A 203 -2.41 0.14 -17.87
N VAL A 204 -2.67 -0.24 -16.61
CA VAL A 204 -2.80 -1.65 -16.22
C VAL A 204 -4.26 -2.12 -16.31
N VAL A 205 -5.25 -1.24 -16.09
CA VAL A 205 -6.67 -1.66 -16.11
C VAL A 205 -7.38 -1.16 -17.36
N ILE A 206 -7.46 0.16 -17.55
CA ILE A 206 -8.30 0.74 -18.61
C ILE A 206 -7.79 0.35 -20.00
N PHE A 207 -6.49 0.47 -20.26
CA PHE A 207 -5.94 0.17 -21.58
C PHE A 207 -6.12 -1.31 -21.99
N PRO A 208 -5.81 -2.33 -21.15
CA PRO A 208 -6.11 -3.73 -21.48
C PRO A 208 -7.61 -4.02 -21.65
N VAL A 209 -8.47 -3.38 -20.84
CA VAL A 209 -9.93 -3.54 -20.98
C VAL A 209 -10.43 -2.95 -22.30
N MET A 210 -9.93 -1.78 -22.71
CA MET A 210 -10.26 -1.20 -24.02
C MET A 210 -9.75 -2.09 -25.17
N PHE A 211 -8.55 -2.65 -25.04
CA PHE A 211 -8.01 -3.58 -26.03
C PHE A 211 -8.89 -4.83 -26.18
N ILE A 212 -9.35 -5.43 -25.08
CA ILE A 212 -10.22 -6.61 -25.18
C ILE A 212 -11.58 -6.27 -25.80
N ILE A 213 -12.16 -5.10 -25.49
CA ILE A 213 -13.44 -4.67 -26.10
C ILE A 213 -13.29 -4.50 -27.62
N ILE A 214 -12.19 -3.89 -28.08
CA ILE A 214 -11.92 -3.74 -29.51
C ILE A 214 -11.73 -5.13 -30.15
N TYR A 215 -10.95 -6.01 -29.52
CA TYR A 215 -10.71 -7.37 -30.00
C TYR A 215 -12.01 -8.18 -30.09
N THR A 216 -12.84 -8.18 -29.05
CA THR A 216 -14.13 -8.92 -29.05
C THR A 216 -15.09 -8.37 -30.09
N THR A 217 -15.07 -7.06 -30.34
CA THR A 217 -15.87 -6.42 -31.39
C THR A 217 -15.45 -6.90 -32.77
N ILE A 218 -14.14 -6.90 -33.07
CA ILE A 218 -13.61 -7.40 -34.35
C ILE A 218 -13.96 -8.88 -34.57
N ILE A 219 -13.77 -9.74 -33.56
CA ILE A 219 -14.12 -11.16 -33.68
C ILE A 219 -15.63 -11.37 -33.84
N THR A 220 -16.44 -10.54 -33.19
CA THR A 220 -17.90 -10.59 -33.33
C THR A 220 -18.34 -10.25 -34.74
N ILE A 221 -17.75 -9.22 -35.35
CA ILE A 221 -18.08 -8.79 -36.71
C ILE A 221 -17.64 -9.85 -37.73
N THR A 222 -16.43 -10.39 -37.58
CA THR A 222 -15.86 -11.38 -38.51
C THR A 222 -16.61 -12.72 -38.46
N ASN A 223 -17.04 -13.17 -37.27
CA ASN A 223 -17.72 -14.45 -37.08
C ASN A 223 -19.20 -14.30 -36.71
N PHE A 224 -19.88 -13.27 -37.24
CA PHE A 224 -21.23 -12.90 -36.81
C PHE A 224 -22.28 -14.02 -36.98
N SER A 225 -22.16 -14.83 -38.05
CA SER A 225 -23.05 -15.95 -38.31
C SER A 225 -22.95 -17.07 -37.26
N GLU A 226 -21.74 -17.36 -36.79
CA GLU A 226 -21.48 -18.34 -35.74
C GLU A 226 -21.92 -17.81 -34.37
N MET A 227 -21.68 -16.52 -34.10
CA MET A 227 -22.03 -15.87 -32.83
C MET A 227 -23.54 -15.79 -32.55
N LYS A 228 -24.37 -15.85 -33.60
CA LYS A 228 -25.84 -15.90 -33.46
C LYS A 228 -26.36 -17.22 -32.91
N ARG A 229 -25.61 -18.32 -33.08
CA ARG A 229 -26.04 -19.63 -32.58
C ARG A 229 -25.92 -19.67 -31.07
N ALA A 230 -26.75 -20.48 -30.41
CA ALA A 230 -26.56 -20.74 -28.98
C ALA A 230 -25.23 -21.46 -28.77
N CYS A 231 -24.42 -21.00 -27.83
CA CYS A 231 -23.20 -21.70 -27.43
C CYS A 231 -23.12 -21.79 -25.90
N VAL A 232 -22.77 -22.98 -25.43
CA VAL A 232 -22.68 -23.29 -24.00
C VAL A 232 -21.33 -22.84 -23.46
N ASN A 233 -20.28 -23.05 -24.26
CA ASN A 233 -18.93 -22.66 -23.95
C ASN A 233 -18.45 -21.60 -24.92
N GLU A 234 -17.46 -20.82 -24.48
CA GLU A 234 -16.89 -19.76 -25.30
C GLU A 234 -16.19 -20.28 -26.55
N HIS A 235 -16.24 -19.47 -27.61
CA HIS A 235 -15.51 -19.73 -28.84
C HIS A 235 -13.99 -19.62 -28.59
N LYS A 236 -13.21 -20.60 -29.07
CA LYS A 236 -11.76 -20.71 -28.80
C LYS A 236 -11.00 -19.42 -29.12
N VAL A 237 -11.30 -18.80 -30.26
CA VAL A 237 -10.63 -17.57 -30.72
C VAL A 237 -10.85 -16.43 -29.72
N VAL A 238 -12.04 -16.34 -29.11
CA VAL A 238 -12.36 -15.26 -28.16
C VAL A 238 -11.68 -15.47 -26.80
N GLY A 239 -11.28 -16.70 -26.47
CA GLY A 239 -10.49 -17.00 -25.28
C GLY A 239 -9.00 -16.59 -25.38
N THR A 240 -8.49 -16.28 -26.58
CA THR A 240 -7.06 -15.96 -26.81
C THR A 240 -6.54 -14.80 -25.94
N PRO A 241 -7.24 -13.66 -25.81
CA PRO A 241 -6.77 -12.55 -24.96
C PRO A 241 -6.60 -12.93 -23.49
N LYS A 242 -7.43 -13.85 -22.96
CA LYS A 242 -7.28 -14.33 -21.58
C LYS A 242 -6.02 -15.17 -21.41
N LEU A 243 -5.73 -16.04 -22.37
CA LEU A 243 -4.48 -16.80 -22.37
C LEU A 243 -3.27 -15.87 -22.40
N VAL A 244 -3.28 -14.86 -23.29
CA VAL A 244 -2.21 -13.85 -23.37
C VAL A 244 -2.07 -13.08 -22.06
N LEU A 245 -3.19 -12.68 -21.44
CA LEU A 245 -3.17 -12.01 -20.14
C LEU A 245 -2.57 -12.90 -19.05
N ASN A 246 -2.98 -14.17 -18.96
CA ASN A 246 -2.47 -15.10 -17.95
C ASN A 246 -0.98 -15.38 -18.13
N ILE A 247 -0.50 -15.50 -19.37
CA ILE A 247 0.94 -15.60 -19.66
C ILE A 247 1.66 -14.33 -19.20
N LEU A 248 1.12 -13.14 -19.51
CA LEU A 248 1.68 -11.87 -19.08
C LEU A 248 1.75 -11.76 -17.55
N ILE A 249 0.69 -12.18 -16.84
CA ILE A 249 0.63 -12.24 -15.38
C ILE A 249 1.71 -13.19 -14.87
N CYS A 250 1.82 -14.41 -15.39
CA CYS A 250 2.81 -15.39 -14.97
C CYS A 250 4.26 -14.89 -15.16
N VAL A 251 4.58 -14.33 -16.33
CA VAL A 251 5.93 -13.79 -16.62
C VAL A 251 6.24 -12.59 -15.73
N SER A 252 5.31 -11.66 -15.59
CA SER A 252 5.48 -10.49 -14.71
C SER A 252 5.62 -10.89 -13.24
N SER A 253 5.00 -12.00 -12.85
CA SER A 253 5.02 -12.50 -11.49
C SER A 253 6.39 -13.01 -11.05
N LEU A 254 7.26 -13.46 -11.97
CA LEU A 254 8.65 -13.80 -11.64
C LEU A 254 9.39 -12.60 -11.05
N TYR A 255 9.26 -11.43 -11.67
CA TYR A 255 9.85 -10.20 -11.16
C TYR A 255 9.19 -9.77 -9.84
N LEU A 256 7.86 -9.81 -9.75
CA LEU A 256 7.15 -9.43 -8.53
C LEU A 256 7.45 -10.37 -7.36
N PHE A 257 7.69 -11.66 -7.57
CA PHE A 257 8.15 -12.58 -6.52
C PHE A 257 9.53 -12.20 -6.00
N TYR A 258 10.49 -11.88 -6.88
CA TYR A 258 11.80 -11.37 -6.46
C TYR A 258 11.66 -10.11 -5.60
N GLN A 259 10.79 -9.19 -6.00
CA GLN A 259 10.52 -7.99 -5.22
C GLN A 259 9.85 -8.31 -3.88
N ALA A 260 8.82 -9.17 -3.88
CA ALA A 260 8.01 -9.47 -2.71
C ALA A 260 8.80 -10.23 -1.63
N TYR A 261 9.58 -11.24 -2.03
CA TYR A 261 10.29 -12.10 -1.09
C TYR A 261 11.69 -11.59 -0.73
N ILE A 262 12.43 -11.02 -1.68
CA ILE A 262 13.85 -10.68 -1.46
C ILE A 262 14.04 -9.19 -1.20
N LYS A 263 13.56 -8.31 -2.10
CA LYS A 263 13.96 -6.90 -2.07
C LYS A 263 13.12 -6.00 -1.16
N GLN A 264 11.80 -6.12 -1.20
CA GLN A 264 10.88 -5.25 -0.46
C GLN A 264 10.28 -5.91 0.79
N LYS A 265 10.42 -7.23 0.93
CA LYS A 265 9.89 -8.02 2.04
C LYS A 265 8.42 -7.70 2.32
N TRP A 266 7.53 -8.01 1.40
CA TRP A 266 6.09 -7.76 1.57
C TRP A 266 5.54 -8.38 2.87
N ASP A 267 4.44 -7.84 3.37
CA ASP A 267 3.69 -8.43 4.46
C ASP A 267 3.36 -9.92 4.17
N LYS A 268 3.48 -10.78 5.20
CA LYS A 268 3.33 -12.24 5.07
C LYS A 268 1.96 -12.61 4.49
N GLU A 269 0.88 -11.94 4.89
CA GLU A 269 -0.46 -12.22 4.38
C GLU A 269 -0.55 -11.90 2.90
N LEU A 270 -0.02 -10.73 2.50
CA LEU A 270 -0.05 -10.30 1.11
C LEU A 270 0.82 -11.21 0.22
N LYS A 271 1.96 -11.70 0.73
CA LYS A 271 2.79 -12.70 0.03
C LYS A 271 2.01 -13.97 -0.24
N ILE A 272 1.34 -14.51 0.78
CA ILE A 272 0.53 -15.73 0.66
C ILE A 272 -0.59 -15.49 -0.34
N GLU A 273 -1.33 -14.38 -0.21
CA GLU A 273 -2.44 -14.04 -1.10
C GLU A 273 -1.99 -13.94 -2.57
N TYR A 274 -0.90 -13.21 -2.82
CA TYR A 274 -0.35 -13.03 -4.17
C TYR A 274 0.21 -14.34 -4.75
N THR A 275 0.90 -15.13 -3.94
CA THR A 275 1.47 -16.42 -4.37
C THR A 275 0.36 -17.39 -4.74
N THR A 276 -0.69 -17.48 -3.90
CA THR A 276 -1.87 -18.29 -4.19
C THR A 276 -2.57 -17.83 -5.46
N PHE A 277 -2.73 -16.52 -5.67
CA PHE A 277 -3.31 -15.97 -6.90
C PHE A 277 -2.56 -16.45 -8.15
N VAL A 278 -1.23 -16.32 -8.19
CA VAL A 278 -0.41 -16.70 -9.36
C VAL A 278 -0.40 -18.22 -9.57
N ILE A 279 -0.27 -19.01 -8.51
CA ILE A 279 -0.26 -20.48 -8.62
C ILE A 279 -1.60 -20.99 -9.14
N VAL A 280 -2.72 -20.49 -8.61
CA VAL A 280 -4.04 -20.91 -9.05
C VAL A 280 -4.30 -20.45 -10.49
N ASP A 281 -3.93 -19.22 -10.86
CA ASP A 281 -4.03 -18.76 -12.25
C ASP A 281 -3.23 -19.65 -13.22
N PHE A 282 -1.99 -20.00 -12.85
CA PHE A 282 -1.14 -20.89 -13.64
C PHE A 282 -1.75 -22.29 -13.79
N ILE A 283 -2.21 -22.90 -12.68
CA ILE A 283 -2.86 -24.22 -12.69
C ILE A 283 -4.13 -24.18 -13.54
N CYS A 284 -5.01 -23.20 -13.34
CA CYS A 284 -6.23 -23.04 -14.13
C CYS A 284 -5.93 -22.85 -15.62
N THR A 285 -4.87 -22.11 -15.95
CA THR A 285 -4.41 -21.93 -17.34
C THR A 285 -3.95 -23.25 -17.95
N ILE A 286 -3.13 -24.04 -17.26
CA ILE A 286 -2.69 -25.36 -17.72
C ILE A 286 -3.90 -26.29 -17.90
N ILE A 287 -4.74 -26.42 -16.89
CA ILE A 287 -5.92 -27.30 -16.94
C ILE A 287 -6.84 -26.88 -18.09
N MET A 288 -7.05 -25.57 -18.31
CA MET A 288 -7.83 -25.08 -19.43
C MET A 288 -7.21 -25.47 -20.77
N GLN A 289 -5.89 -25.30 -20.95
CA GLN A 289 -5.23 -25.70 -22.21
C GLN A 289 -5.32 -27.21 -22.44
N LEU A 290 -5.01 -28.02 -21.43
CA LEU A 290 -5.14 -29.49 -21.52
C LEU A 290 -6.58 -29.92 -21.84
N THR A 291 -7.56 -29.22 -21.25
CA THR A 291 -8.98 -29.45 -21.51
C THR A 291 -9.33 -29.10 -22.96
N VAL A 292 -8.95 -27.92 -23.45
CA VAL A 292 -9.20 -27.48 -24.84
C VAL A 292 -8.55 -28.41 -25.87
N HIS A 293 -7.41 -29.02 -25.54
CA HIS A 293 -6.75 -30.04 -26.36
C HIS A 293 -7.37 -31.44 -26.24
N GLY A 294 -8.38 -31.62 -25.38
CA GLY A 294 -9.12 -32.88 -25.23
C GLY A 294 -8.39 -33.95 -24.42
N LEU A 295 -7.33 -33.60 -23.68
CA LEU A 295 -6.51 -34.55 -22.93
C LEU A 295 -7.13 -35.00 -21.61
N LEU A 296 -8.07 -34.22 -21.05
CA LEU A 296 -8.71 -34.48 -19.74
C LEU A 296 -10.09 -35.15 -19.85
N GLY A 297 -10.46 -35.65 -21.03
CA GLY A 297 -11.72 -36.35 -21.28
C GLY A 297 -12.92 -35.45 -21.56
N ASP A 298 -14.01 -36.06 -22.03
CA ASP A 298 -15.18 -35.36 -22.57
C ASP A 298 -15.97 -34.62 -21.49
N ASN A 299 -15.99 -35.14 -20.26
CA ASN A 299 -16.68 -34.50 -19.13
C ASN A 299 -16.00 -33.17 -18.76
N MET A 300 -14.66 -33.14 -18.69
CA MET A 300 -13.94 -31.89 -18.44
C MET A 300 -14.15 -30.89 -19.57
N LEU A 301 -14.18 -31.34 -20.83
CA LEU A 301 -14.43 -30.47 -21.97
C LEU A 301 -15.83 -29.82 -21.92
N LYS A 302 -16.84 -30.57 -21.49
CA LYS A 302 -18.23 -30.09 -21.31
C LYS A 302 -18.33 -29.00 -20.23
N TYR A 303 -17.59 -29.15 -19.14
CA TYR A 303 -17.67 -28.27 -17.96
C TYR A 303 -16.48 -27.29 -17.83
N ARG A 304 -15.69 -27.11 -18.89
CA ARG A 304 -14.45 -26.31 -18.87
C ARG A 304 -14.62 -24.88 -18.35
N VAL A 305 -15.76 -24.23 -18.58
CA VAL A 305 -16.02 -22.86 -18.09
C VAL A 305 -15.92 -22.74 -16.56
N TYR A 306 -16.19 -23.83 -15.84
CA TYR A 306 -16.10 -23.89 -14.38
C TYR A 306 -14.66 -23.91 -13.85
N ILE A 307 -13.65 -24.14 -14.69
CA ILE A 307 -12.24 -24.03 -14.28
C ILE A 307 -11.95 -22.59 -13.80
N PHE A 308 -12.53 -21.57 -14.46
CA PHE A 308 -12.38 -20.18 -14.01
C PHE A 308 -13.23 -19.85 -12.77
N HIS A 309 -14.29 -20.62 -12.49
CA HIS A 309 -15.04 -20.48 -11.24
C HIS A 309 -14.22 -20.91 -10.04
N VAL A 310 -13.41 -21.96 -10.18
CA VAL A 310 -12.47 -22.39 -9.13
C VAL A 310 -11.46 -21.27 -8.84
N PHE A 311 -10.88 -20.67 -9.87
CA PHE A 311 -10.00 -19.51 -9.72
C PHE A 311 -10.68 -18.34 -8.99
N SER A 312 -11.86 -17.95 -9.47
CA SER A 312 -12.69 -16.90 -8.88
C SER A 312 -13.02 -17.18 -7.40
N ALA A 313 -13.38 -18.43 -7.07
CA ALA A 313 -13.76 -18.83 -5.72
C ALA A 313 -12.58 -18.80 -4.75
N ILE A 314 -11.40 -19.27 -5.17
CA ILE A 314 -10.19 -19.23 -4.33
C ILE A 314 -9.77 -17.79 -4.07
N VAL A 315 -9.77 -16.92 -5.10
CA VAL A 315 -9.44 -15.50 -4.91
C VAL A 315 -10.47 -14.82 -4.00
N HIS A 316 -11.77 -15.13 -4.14
CA HIS A 316 -12.81 -14.59 -3.25
C HIS A 316 -12.63 -15.07 -1.79
N LEU A 317 -12.27 -16.35 -1.60
CA LEU A 317 -11.95 -16.90 -0.29
C LEU A 317 -10.82 -16.12 0.39
N MET A 318 -9.71 -15.89 -0.32
CA MET A 318 -8.53 -15.22 0.21
C MET A 318 -8.73 -13.71 0.40
N CYS A 319 -9.41 -13.05 -0.54
CA CYS A 319 -9.51 -11.58 -0.56
C CYS A 319 -10.70 -11.05 0.24
N VAL A 320 -11.78 -11.83 0.38
CA VAL A 320 -13.04 -11.37 0.99
C VAL A 320 -13.35 -12.16 2.25
N ILE A 321 -13.39 -13.50 2.15
CA ILE A 321 -13.83 -14.34 3.28
C ILE A 321 -12.78 -14.34 4.40
N GLU A 322 -11.50 -14.54 4.10
CA GLU A 322 -10.44 -14.58 5.11
C GLU A 322 -10.38 -13.29 5.96
N PRO A 323 -10.37 -12.06 5.39
CA PRO A 323 -10.43 -10.84 6.19
C PRO A 323 -11.72 -10.72 7.03
N VAL A 324 -12.87 -11.13 6.51
CA VAL A 324 -14.14 -11.12 7.26
C VAL A 324 -14.07 -12.07 8.45
N VAL A 325 -13.55 -13.28 8.26
CA VAL A 325 -13.35 -14.26 9.33
C VAL A 325 -12.40 -13.71 10.38
N LYS A 326 -11.29 -13.07 10.00
CA LYS A 326 -10.36 -12.41 10.94
C LYS A 326 -11.05 -11.30 11.75
N VAL A 327 -11.87 -10.47 11.11
CA VAL A 327 -12.64 -9.42 11.81
C VAL A 327 -13.66 -10.03 12.79
N LEU A 328 -14.36 -11.09 12.40
CA LEU A 328 -15.32 -11.78 13.27
C LEU A 328 -14.61 -12.46 14.44
N TYR A 329 -13.51 -13.15 14.17
CA TYR A 329 -12.67 -13.78 15.19
C TYR A 329 -12.14 -12.75 16.19
N TYR A 330 -11.65 -11.61 15.72
CA TYR A 330 -11.19 -10.52 16.59
C TYR A 330 -12.32 -9.91 17.43
N LYS A 331 -13.55 -9.83 16.90
CA LYS A 331 -14.72 -9.40 17.68
C LYS A 331 -15.10 -10.39 18.78
N ILE A 332 -14.91 -11.70 18.53
CA ILE A 332 -15.23 -12.77 19.47
C ILE A 332 -14.13 -12.93 20.53
N ARG A 333 -12.85 -12.96 20.15
CA ARG A 333 -11.67 -13.06 21.03
C ARG A 333 -11.35 -11.74 21.73
N LYS A 334 -12.38 -10.96 22.11
CA LYS A 334 -12.16 -9.87 23.09
C LYS A 334 -11.55 -10.54 24.32
N VAL A 335 -10.41 -10.02 24.80
CA VAL A 335 -9.68 -10.46 26.01
C VAL A 335 -8.67 -11.58 25.65
N ASP A 336 -7.35 -11.44 25.82
CA ASP A 336 -6.60 -11.03 27.02
C ASP A 336 -5.47 -9.99 26.75
N LEU A 337 -5.23 -9.12 27.73
CA LEU A 337 -4.14 -8.13 27.83
C LEU A 337 -3.97 -7.23 26.59
N LYS A 338 -4.86 -6.24 26.44
CA LYS A 338 -4.50 -5.05 25.66
C LYS A 338 -3.60 -4.19 26.54
N LEU A 339 -2.37 -3.92 26.09
CA LEU A 339 -1.60 -2.81 26.62
C LEU A 339 -2.51 -1.58 26.59
N THR A 340 -2.49 -0.78 27.64
CA THR A 340 -3.10 0.54 27.55
C THR A 340 -2.33 1.37 26.53
N GLU A 341 -2.95 2.42 26.00
CA GLU A 341 -2.26 3.35 25.11
C GLU A 341 -0.99 3.91 25.76
N GLU A 342 -1.08 4.29 27.03
CA GLU A 342 0.06 4.73 27.85
C GLU A 342 1.18 3.68 27.92
N GLU A 343 0.84 2.41 28.17
CA GLU A 343 1.84 1.34 28.24
C GLU A 343 2.48 1.11 26.86
N PHE A 344 1.69 1.17 25.78
CA PHE A 344 2.19 1.05 24.42
C PHE A 344 3.18 2.17 24.09
N LEU A 345 2.82 3.43 24.35
CA LEU A 345 3.69 4.58 24.12
C LEU A 345 4.93 4.52 25.02
N TYR A 346 4.80 4.12 26.28
CA TYR A 346 5.95 3.93 27.17
C TYR A 346 6.93 2.90 26.61
N ARG A 347 6.43 1.77 26.07
CA ARG A 347 7.28 0.76 25.43
C ARG A 347 7.97 1.25 24.16
N LEU A 348 7.50 2.32 23.50
CA LEU A 348 8.22 2.93 22.36
C LEU A 348 9.59 3.49 22.77
N ASN A 349 9.87 3.70 24.05
CA ASN A 349 11.22 4.05 24.51
C ASN A 349 12.19 2.86 24.41
N ASN A 350 11.71 1.62 24.39
CA ASN A 350 12.54 0.44 24.18
C ASN A 350 12.93 0.34 22.69
N SER A 351 14.23 0.33 22.40
CA SER A 351 14.74 0.33 21.01
C SER A 351 14.32 -0.90 20.19
N SER A 352 14.20 -2.08 20.82
CA SER A 352 13.75 -3.30 20.16
C SER A 352 12.26 -3.21 19.80
N PHE A 353 11.42 -2.82 20.76
CA PHE A 353 9.98 -2.63 20.53
C PHE A 353 9.71 -1.54 19.49
N LYS A 354 10.42 -0.42 19.59
CA LYS A 354 10.37 0.67 18.61
C LYS A 354 10.76 0.22 17.21
N ALA A 355 11.78 -0.63 17.07
CA ALA A 355 12.16 -1.19 15.79
C ALA A 355 11.05 -2.09 15.20
N GLN A 356 10.38 -2.89 16.03
CA GLN A 356 9.22 -3.70 15.62
C GLN A 356 8.03 -2.82 15.19
N VAL A 357 7.69 -1.80 15.97
CA VAL A 357 6.63 -0.82 15.62
C VAL A 357 6.96 -0.12 14.31
N LYS A 358 8.23 0.28 14.13
CA LYS A 358 8.69 0.91 12.90
C LYS A 358 8.57 -0.05 11.71
N ASP A 359 9.02 -1.30 11.83
CA ASP A 359 8.87 -2.31 10.78
C ASP A 359 7.41 -2.50 10.36
N ILE A 360 6.50 -2.61 11.33
CA ILE A 360 5.06 -2.70 11.04
C ILE A 360 4.55 -1.42 10.39
N ALA A 361 4.94 -0.23 10.87
CA ALA A 361 4.55 1.05 10.27
C ALA A 361 5.00 1.18 8.81
N ILE A 362 6.17 0.64 8.46
CA ILE A 362 6.68 0.56 7.09
C ILE A 362 5.75 -0.33 6.25
N HIS A 363 5.42 -1.51 6.79
CA HIS A 363 4.52 -2.44 6.14
C HIS A 363 3.09 -1.92 6.04
N THR A 364 2.66 -1.00 6.90
CA THR A 364 1.31 -0.42 6.88
C THR A 364 1.21 0.95 6.21
N PHE A 365 2.29 1.45 5.60
CA PHE A 365 2.34 2.76 4.95
C PHE A 365 2.00 3.94 5.88
N CYS A 366 2.33 3.86 7.17
CA CYS A 366 2.10 4.94 8.14
C CYS A 366 3.38 5.33 8.89
N VAL A 367 4.53 5.16 8.25
CA VAL A 367 5.83 5.38 8.88
C VAL A 367 6.11 6.85 9.17
N GLU A 368 5.45 7.76 8.45
CA GLU A 368 5.40 9.18 8.76
C GLU A 368 4.97 9.47 10.20
N ASN A 369 4.02 8.69 10.74
CA ASN A 369 3.49 8.88 12.10
C ASN A 369 4.58 8.61 13.15
N ILE A 370 5.34 7.51 13.00
CA ILE A 370 6.42 7.18 13.93
C ILE A 370 7.59 8.15 13.78
N LEU A 371 7.91 8.61 12.55
CA LEU A 371 8.99 9.57 12.31
C LEU A 371 8.66 10.96 12.89
N PHE A 372 7.40 11.40 12.78
CA PHE A 372 6.95 12.62 13.42
C PHE A 372 7.03 12.52 14.95
N PHE A 373 6.57 11.40 15.51
CA PHE A 373 6.62 11.13 16.94
C PHE A 373 8.06 11.16 17.47
N GLU A 374 9.01 10.51 16.77
CA GLU A 374 10.44 10.57 17.06
C GLU A 374 10.98 12.00 17.02
N ALA A 375 10.69 12.73 15.95
CA ALA A 375 11.17 14.10 15.77
C ALA A 375 10.65 15.06 16.86
N HIS A 376 9.43 14.87 17.33
CA HIS A 376 8.88 15.63 18.45
C HIS A 376 9.60 15.34 19.76
N LEU A 377 9.85 14.06 20.08
CA LEU A 377 10.59 13.68 21.29
C LEU A 377 12.01 14.25 21.28
N ASP A 378 12.69 14.21 20.14
CA ASP A 378 14.02 14.78 19.98
C ASP A 378 14.00 16.30 20.21
N LEU A 379 12.98 16.99 19.68
CA LEU A 379 12.79 18.43 19.88
C LEU A 379 12.55 18.78 21.36
N MET A 380 11.68 18.04 22.06
CA MET A 380 11.42 18.27 23.49
C MET A 380 12.67 18.04 24.34
N ASN A 381 13.40 16.95 24.07
CA ASN A 381 14.67 16.67 24.75
C ASN A 381 15.73 17.72 24.47
N MET A 382 15.79 18.28 23.25
CA MET A 382 16.68 19.39 22.91
C MET A 382 16.38 20.64 23.75
N VAL A 383 15.09 21.00 23.88
CA VAL A 383 14.66 22.16 24.68
C VAL A 383 15.00 21.96 26.15
N ILE A 384 14.68 20.80 26.73
CA ILE A 384 14.97 20.50 28.15
C ILE A 384 16.47 20.56 28.40
N ASN A 385 17.28 19.89 27.58
CA ASN A 385 18.74 19.89 27.73
C ASN A 385 19.36 21.29 27.63
N TYR A 386 18.81 22.15 26.78
CA TYR A 386 19.25 23.55 26.70
C TYR A 386 19.01 24.30 28.01
N TYR A 387 17.83 24.17 28.61
CA TYR A 387 17.52 24.86 29.87
C TYR A 387 18.25 24.26 31.08
N VAL A 388 18.47 22.95 31.10
CA VAL A 388 19.31 22.30 32.12
C VAL A 388 20.73 22.88 32.08
N LYS A 389 21.31 23.02 30.88
CA LYS A 389 22.63 23.65 30.69
C LYS A 389 22.61 25.13 31.06
N LYS A 390 21.57 25.87 30.68
CA LYS A 390 21.46 27.32 30.90
C LYS A 390 21.35 27.69 32.38
N ASN A 391 20.66 26.88 33.19
CA ASN A 391 20.43 27.21 34.59
C ASN A 391 21.59 26.79 35.51
N ASN A 392 22.61 26.08 35.01
CA ASN A 392 23.70 25.49 35.82
C ASN A 392 23.21 24.71 37.06
N THR A 393 21.94 24.31 37.09
CA THR A 393 21.38 23.52 38.18
C THR A 393 21.91 22.11 38.03
N ILE A 394 22.92 21.77 38.83
CA ILE A 394 23.43 20.40 39.04
C ILE A 394 22.40 19.63 39.89
N ASP A 395 21.13 19.68 39.51
CA ASP A 395 20.16 18.75 40.05
C ASP A 395 20.21 17.51 39.16
N ASN A 396 20.69 16.41 39.74
CA ASN A 396 20.88 15.10 39.12
C ASN A 396 19.58 14.43 38.63
N SER A 397 18.43 15.14 38.67
CA SER A 397 17.20 14.69 38.04
C SER A 397 17.30 14.91 36.52
N ASN A 398 18.02 13.99 35.86
CA ASN A 398 18.08 13.84 34.41
C ASN A 398 16.69 13.51 33.85
N GLY A 399 15.78 14.48 33.83
CA GLY A 399 14.44 14.35 33.27
C GLY A 399 14.51 14.33 31.75
N THR A 400 14.81 13.18 31.16
CA THR A 400 14.58 12.95 29.73
C THR A 400 13.08 12.91 29.47
N PHE A 401 12.61 13.63 28.45
CA PHE A 401 11.23 13.58 27.98
C PHE A 401 10.96 12.20 27.36
N SER A 402 10.06 11.45 27.98
CA SER A 402 9.67 10.10 27.61
C SER A 402 8.46 10.12 26.68
N SER A 403 8.32 9.08 25.84
CA SER A 403 7.15 8.85 25.00
C SER A 403 5.81 8.82 25.77
N SER A 404 5.80 8.39 27.03
CA SER A 404 4.62 8.38 27.89
C SER A 404 4.17 9.77 28.34
N ASP A 405 5.09 10.74 28.41
CA ASP A 405 4.82 12.07 28.96
C ASP A 405 3.89 12.89 28.06
N ILE A 406 3.72 12.45 26.81
CA ILE A 406 2.82 13.03 25.81
C ILE A 406 1.36 12.99 26.28
N LEU A 407 0.94 11.92 26.95
CA LEU A 407 -0.45 11.74 27.38
C LEU A 407 -0.78 12.47 28.69
N HIS A 408 0.24 12.82 29.47
CA HIS A 408 0.05 13.38 30.81
C HIS A 408 0.37 14.87 30.83
N LYS A 409 -0.60 15.70 30.43
CA LYS A 409 -0.47 17.17 30.44
C LYS A 409 -0.02 17.74 31.78
N ASN A 410 -0.33 17.06 32.88
CA ASN A 410 0.01 17.48 34.25
C ASN A 410 1.43 17.07 34.69
N THR A 411 2.11 16.17 33.98
CA THR A 411 3.50 15.77 34.27
C THR A 411 4.49 16.33 33.26
N ILE A 412 4.04 17.21 32.36
CA ILE A 412 4.90 17.90 31.42
C ILE A 412 5.94 18.71 32.19
N ASN A 413 7.20 18.59 31.76
CA ASN A 413 8.31 19.30 32.39
C ASN A 413 8.00 20.81 32.45
N PRO A 414 8.07 21.45 33.63
CA PRO A 414 7.69 22.87 33.81
C PRO A 414 8.50 23.82 32.92
N VAL A 415 9.69 23.40 32.47
CA VAL A 415 10.51 24.13 31.49
C VAL A 415 9.74 24.44 30.20
N LEU A 416 8.84 23.56 29.78
CA LEU A 416 8.10 23.70 28.52
C LEU A 416 7.00 24.79 28.58
N TYR A 417 6.71 25.34 29.76
CA TYR A 417 5.81 26.50 29.93
C TYR A 417 6.56 27.84 29.94
N LYS A 418 7.89 27.83 29.86
CA LYS A 418 8.67 29.07 29.75
C LYS A 418 8.39 29.79 28.43
N PRO A 419 8.59 31.12 28.37
CA PRO A 419 8.53 31.86 27.11
C PRO A 419 9.41 31.23 26.04
N PHE A 420 8.90 31.16 24.82
CA PHE A 420 9.59 30.53 23.70
C PHE A 420 10.86 31.30 23.31
N GLU A 421 11.98 30.59 23.16
CA GLU A 421 13.24 31.19 22.69
C GLU A 421 13.40 31.01 21.18
N LEU A 422 13.66 32.11 20.47
CA LEU A 422 13.80 32.16 19.00
C LEU A 422 14.85 31.19 18.44
N THR A 423 15.81 30.76 19.26
CA THR A 423 16.83 29.77 18.90
C THR A 423 16.23 28.43 18.45
N PHE A 424 15.03 28.08 18.91
CA PHE A 424 14.33 26.84 18.53
C PHE A 424 13.41 27.00 17.32
N LYS A 425 13.14 28.24 16.89
CA LYS A 425 12.22 28.52 15.78
C LYS A 425 12.52 27.70 14.50
N PRO A 426 13.79 27.57 14.05
CA PRO A 426 14.11 26.79 12.84
C PRO A 426 13.72 25.31 12.95
N GLN A 427 13.84 24.71 14.13
CA GLN A 427 13.50 23.31 14.37
C GLN A 427 11.98 23.11 14.34
N PHE A 428 11.21 24.03 14.92
CA PHE A 428 9.74 24.01 14.87
C PHE A 428 9.24 24.20 13.42
N GLU A 429 9.78 25.17 12.68
CA GLU A 429 9.48 25.37 11.26
C GLU A 429 9.80 24.13 10.42
N LYS A 430 10.92 23.45 10.72
CA LYS A 430 11.31 22.21 10.03
C LYS A 430 10.32 21.09 10.28
N ILE A 431 9.87 20.88 11.53
CA ILE A 431 8.86 19.86 11.86
C ILE A 431 7.52 20.20 11.20
N TYR A 432 7.09 21.46 11.29
CA TYR A 432 5.85 21.94 10.68
C TYR A 432 5.83 21.65 9.18
N ASN A 433 6.85 22.12 8.45
CA ASN A 433 6.94 21.96 7.00
C ASN A 433 7.06 20.49 6.57
N LEU A 434 7.62 19.62 7.42
CA LEU A 434 7.87 18.23 7.05
C LEU A 434 6.67 17.32 7.34
N TYR A 435 6.01 17.51 8.49
CA TYR A 435 5.03 16.58 9.05
C TYR A 435 3.64 17.18 9.25
N ILE A 436 3.48 18.49 9.45
CA ILE A 436 2.17 19.07 9.78
C ILE A 436 1.49 19.71 8.58
N LYS A 437 2.23 20.50 7.80
CA LYS A 437 1.71 21.17 6.61
C LYS A 437 1.02 20.14 5.71
N GLU A 438 -0.17 20.44 5.19
CA GLU A 438 -0.90 19.50 4.30
C GLU A 438 -0.04 19.04 3.13
N GLU A 439 0.81 19.95 2.67
CA GLU A 439 1.85 19.75 1.68
C GLU A 439 3.19 19.45 2.35
N GLY A 440 3.23 18.58 3.36
CA GLY A 440 4.44 18.04 3.99
C GLY A 440 4.86 16.70 3.37
N ILE A 441 6.18 16.42 3.32
CA ILE A 441 6.74 15.21 2.67
C ILE A 441 6.21 13.94 3.34
N ALA A 442 6.14 14.04 4.66
CA ALA A 442 5.68 13.02 5.56
C ALA A 442 4.51 13.59 6.36
N SER A 443 3.59 14.32 5.70
CA SER A 443 2.44 14.89 6.38
C SER A 443 1.67 13.79 7.12
N VAL A 444 1.47 13.99 8.42
CA VAL A 444 0.78 13.04 9.26
C VAL A 444 -0.72 13.22 9.14
N ASN A 445 -1.48 12.13 9.28
CA ASN A 445 -2.93 12.17 9.15
C ASN A 445 -3.58 12.55 10.49
N ILE A 446 -3.56 13.84 10.83
CA ILE A 446 -4.18 14.44 12.02
C ILE A 446 -5.44 15.24 11.66
N ASN A 447 -6.22 15.65 12.67
CA ASN A 447 -7.44 16.41 12.48
C ASN A 447 -7.18 17.79 11.83
N ALA A 448 -8.05 18.19 10.90
CA ALA A 448 -7.92 19.47 10.19
C ALA A 448 -7.97 20.69 11.14
N SER A 449 -8.71 20.59 12.25
CA SER A 449 -8.72 21.63 13.30
C SER A 449 -7.34 21.79 13.93
N THR A 450 -6.65 20.68 14.21
CA THR A 450 -5.32 20.67 14.82
C THR A 450 -4.28 21.25 13.86
N VAL A 451 -4.34 20.89 12.57
CA VAL A 451 -3.50 21.51 11.52
C VAL A 451 -3.72 23.01 11.48
N LYS A 452 -4.98 23.46 11.42
CA LYS A 452 -5.34 24.87 11.35
C LYS A 452 -4.85 25.66 12.55
N THR A 453 -5.01 25.14 13.77
CA THR A 453 -4.50 25.79 14.99
C THR A 453 -2.98 25.94 14.96
N ILE A 454 -2.25 24.92 14.52
CA ILE A 454 -0.80 24.98 14.38
C ILE A 454 -0.40 26.00 13.31
N GLU A 455 -1.08 26.00 12.15
CA GLU A 455 -0.83 26.93 11.05
C GLU A 455 -1.06 28.39 11.48
N GLU A 456 -2.17 28.67 12.17
CA GLU A 456 -2.45 30.00 12.74
C GLU A 456 -1.36 30.43 13.75
N GLN A 457 -0.86 29.52 14.59
CA GLN A 457 0.24 29.82 15.50
C GLN A 457 1.54 30.13 14.75
N MET A 458 1.84 29.38 13.68
CA MET A 458 3.02 29.59 12.83
C MET A 458 2.96 30.95 12.09
N GLU A 459 1.82 31.26 11.46
CA GLU A 459 1.62 32.50 10.70
C GLU A 459 1.70 33.75 11.57
N ASN A 460 1.13 33.69 12.78
CA ASN A 460 1.15 34.79 13.74
C ASN A 460 2.47 34.89 14.53
N ASN A 461 3.47 34.05 14.24
CA ASN A 461 4.70 33.91 15.02
C ASN A 461 4.47 33.65 16.53
N ASN A 462 3.34 33.01 16.88
CA ASN A 462 2.98 32.70 18.26
C ASN A 462 3.49 31.29 18.63
N TYR A 463 4.81 31.15 18.72
CA TYR A 463 5.45 29.87 19.02
C TYR A 463 5.32 29.50 20.50
N SER A 464 5.06 28.23 20.76
CA SER A 464 5.14 27.64 22.11
C SER A 464 5.79 26.27 22.03
N TYR A 465 6.47 25.85 23.11
CA TYR A 465 7.08 24.51 23.12
C TYR A 465 6.04 23.38 23.02
N LEU A 466 4.78 23.66 23.39
CA LEU A 466 3.67 22.71 23.39
C LEU A 466 2.81 22.78 22.13
N MET A 467 3.19 23.55 21.11
CA MET A 467 2.33 23.76 19.93
C MET A 467 2.00 22.48 19.16
N PHE A 468 2.85 21.45 19.23
CA PHE A 468 2.62 20.16 18.57
C PHE A 468 1.99 19.10 19.50
N SER A 469 1.74 19.41 20.78
CA SER A 469 1.29 18.43 21.77
C SER A 469 0.01 17.69 21.35
N GLN A 470 -1.00 18.42 20.88
CA GLN A 470 -2.25 17.83 20.40
C GLN A 470 -2.04 16.94 19.17
N ALA A 471 -1.20 17.36 18.22
CA ALA A 471 -0.90 16.55 17.03
C ALA A 471 -0.20 15.23 17.41
N VAL A 472 0.69 15.28 18.41
CA VAL A 472 1.43 14.10 18.88
C VAL A 472 0.53 13.16 19.70
N GLU A 473 -0.42 13.71 20.47
CA GLU A 473 -1.47 12.95 21.17
C GLU A 473 -2.32 12.16 20.15
N GLU A 474 -2.86 12.84 19.13
CA GLU A 474 -3.63 12.20 18.05
C GLU A 474 -2.81 11.12 17.32
N ILE A 475 -1.51 11.37 17.11
CA ILE A 475 -0.62 10.40 16.46
C ILE A 475 -0.30 9.22 17.37
N GLY A 476 -0.17 9.43 18.67
CA GLY A 476 -0.06 8.37 19.67
C GLY A 476 -1.26 7.42 19.61
N GLU A 477 -2.46 7.99 19.61
CA GLU A 477 -3.71 7.24 19.48
C GLU A 477 -3.78 6.49 18.15
N LEU A 478 -3.36 7.13 17.05
CA LEU A 478 -3.32 6.49 15.73
C LEU A 478 -2.31 5.34 15.66
N LEU A 479 -1.11 5.50 16.25
CA LEU A 479 -0.12 4.43 16.31
C LEU A 479 -0.65 3.26 17.14
N TYR A 480 -1.21 3.53 18.31
CA TYR A 480 -1.80 2.51 19.16
C TYR A 480 -2.97 1.80 18.45
N SER A 481 -3.96 2.54 17.95
CA SER A 481 -5.14 1.94 17.32
C SER A 481 -4.81 1.14 16.05
N ASN A 482 -3.81 1.56 15.25
CA ASN A 482 -3.50 0.92 13.96
C ASN A 482 -2.39 -0.14 14.03
N ILE A 483 -1.32 0.09 14.80
CA ILE A 483 -0.14 -0.78 14.84
C ILE A 483 -0.28 -1.85 15.91
N TYR A 484 -0.75 -1.49 17.11
CA TYR A 484 -0.80 -2.43 18.23
C TYR A 484 -1.63 -3.70 17.94
N PRO A 485 -2.82 -3.63 17.31
CA PRO A 485 -3.57 -4.84 16.95
C PRO A 485 -2.83 -5.75 15.98
N ARG A 486 -1.85 -5.22 15.23
CA ARG A 486 -1.07 -5.98 14.24
C ARG A 486 0.16 -6.65 14.85
N MET A 487 0.72 -6.11 15.94
CA MET A 487 1.86 -6.71 16.62
C MET A 487 1.54 -8.12 17.13
N LYS A 488 0.34 -8.33 17.67
CA LYS A 488 -0.09 -9.64 18.19
C LYS A 488 -0.12 -10.76 17.14
N PHE A 489 -0.14 -10.45 15.84
CA PHE A 489 -0.12 -11.45 14.77
C PHE A 489 1.29 -11.90 14.36
N TYR A 490 2.34 -11.24 14.87
CA TYR A 490 3.73 -11.56 14.52
C TYR A 490 4.44 -12.44 15.56
N ASP A 491 3.91 -12.50 16.78
CA ASP A 491 4.45 -13.33 17.87
C ASP A 491 3.85 -14.77 17.88
N GLU A 492 2.83 -15.05 17.07
CA GLU A 492 2.27 -16.38 16.76
C GLU A 492 2.75 -16.87 15.37
#